data_AF-A0A1Q6VQ83-F1
#
_entry.id   AF-A0A1Q6VQ83-F1
#
_cell.length_a   1.000
_cell.length_b   1.000
_cell.length_c   1.000
_cell.angle_alpha   90.00
_cell.angle_beta   90.00
_cell.angle_gamma   90.00
#
_symmetry.space_group_name_H-M   'P 1'
#
loop_
_entity.id
_entity.type
_entity.pdbx_description
1 polymer ?
#
loop_
_entity_poly.entity_id
_entity_poly.type
_entity_poly.pdbx_seq_one_letter_code
_entity_poly.pdbx_strand_id
1 'polypeptide(L)'
;MLQAKPDVFNGRVVQLAGRIIGVEESTGGTLIFAHELPLEKHPVYGPAETSASTPAFAIFYPGKVDPSALWYGNKFVVIALAQGRQTVAVDGIPHREPYVVARCMHVWKTGGYYEIADFPHTSDGYYPLEQETYCAN
;
A
#
# COMPACT_ATOMS: atom_id res chain seq x y z
N MET A 1 -11.80 -7.99 -7.35
CA MET A 1 -11.22 -6.66 -7.04
C MET A 1 -12.07 -6.01 -5.97
N LEU A 2 -11.45 -5.57 -4.88
CA LEU A 2 -12.14 -4.94 -3.74
C LEU A 2 -12.99 -3.75 -4.24
N GLN A 3 -12.42 -2.96 -5.14
CA GLN A 3 -13.02 -1.87 -5.91
C GLN A 3 -14.42 -2.11 -6.49
N ALA A 4 -14.64 -3.25 -7.15
CA ALA A 4 -15.87 -3.46 -7.90
C ALA A 4 -17.08 -3.61 -6.96
N LYS A 5 -16.85 -4.17 -5.77
CA LYS A 5 -17.88 -4.44 -4.76
C LYS A 5 -17.27 -4.44 -3.35
N PRO A 6 -16.80 -3.30 -2.82
CA PRO A 6 -16.05 -3.25 -1.56
C PRO A 6 -16.90 -3.75 -0.39
N ASP A 7 -18.20 -3.42 -0.41
CA ASP A 7 -19.15 -3.83 0.62
C ASP A 7 -19.38 -5.36 0.66
N VAL A 8 -19.13 -6.07 -0.46
CA VAL A 8 -19.21 -7.55 -0.49
C VAL A 8 -18.04 -8.19 0.26
N PHE A 9 -16.93 -7.46 0.42
CA PHE A 9 -15.77 -7.93 1.18
C PHE A 9 -15.79 -7.46 2.62
N ASN A 10 -16.79 -6.69 3.07
CA ASN A 10 -16.85 -6.22 4.45
C ASN A 10 -16.77 -7.40 5.44
N GLY A 11 -15.88 -7.29 6.42
CA GLY A 11 -15.57 -8.34 7.41
C GLY A 11 -14.72 -9.50 6.87
N ARG A 12 -14.26 -9.46 5.62
CA ARG A 12 -13.40 -10.50 5.03
C ARG A 12 -11.94 -10.04 4.98
N VAL A 13 -11.06 -11.02 5.14
CA VAL A 13 -9.63 -10.82 4.89
C VAL A 13 -9.41 -10.75 3.37
N VAL A 14 -8.70 -9.71 2.95
CA VAL A 14 -8.29 -9.48 1.58
C VAL A 14 -6.79 -9.34 1.48
N GLN A 15 -6.25 -9.60 0.30
CA GLN A 15 -4.85 -9.43 -0.03
C GLN A 15 -4.78 -8.50 -1.23
N LEU A 16 -4.06 -7.39 -1.08
CA LEU A 16 -4.00 -6.31 -2.06
C LEU A 16 -2.55 -5.91 -2.30
N ALA A 17 -2.28 -5.33 -3.46
CA ALA A 17 -1.05 -4.63 -3.76
C ALA A 17 -1.35 -3.16 -4.05
N GLY A 18 -0.39 -2.28 -3.81
CA GLY A 18 -0.59 -0.87 -4.13
C GLY A 18 0.68 -0.05 -4.14
N ARG A 19 0.49 1.20 -4.56
CA ARG A 19 1.50 2.27 -4.53
C ARG A 19 1.00 3.40 -3.66
N ILE A 20 1.80 3.84 -2.71
CA ILE A 20 1.48 4.95 -1.81
C ILE A 20 1.40 6.25 -2.61
N ILE A 21 0.31 6.99 -2.41
CA ILE A 21 0.10 8.33 -2.98
C ILE A 21 -0.11 9.42 -1.93
N GLY A 22 -0.33 9.03 -0.67
CA GLY A 22 -0.49 9.97 0.44
C GLY A 22 -0.52 9.22 1.76
N VAL A 23 -0.12 9.91 2.83
CA VAL A 23 -0.10 9.36 4.18
C VAL A 23 -0.53 10.46 5.15
N GLU A 24 -1.40 10.10 6.08
CA GLU A 24 -1.81 10.95 7.18
C GLU A 24 -1.62 10.22 8.51
N GLU A 25 -1.06 10.92 9.50
CA GLU A 25 -1.09 10.44 10.86
C GLU A 25 -2.51 10.47 11.39
N SER A 26 -2.93 9.40 12.07
CA SER A 26 -4.26 9.30 12.65
C SER A 26 -4.17 8.86 14.10
N THR A 27 -5.24 9.09 14.86
CA THR A 27 -5.27 8.65 16.25
C THR A 27 -5.19 7.12 16.30
N GLY A 28 -4.10 6.61 16.87
CA GLY A 28 -3.89 5.16 17.04
C GLY A 28 -3.24 4.46 15.83
N GLY A 29 -2.77 5.18 14.81
CA GLY A 29 -2.08 4.55 13.69
C GLY A 29 -1.80 5.50 12.51
N THR A 30 -1.56 4.89 11.35
CA THR A 30 -1.26 5.61 10.11
C THR A 30 -2.33 5.31 9.07
N LEU A 31 -2.90 6.36 8.46
CA LEU A 31 -3.78 6.24 7.31
C LEU A 31 -2.96 6.40 6.04
N ILE A 32 -3.03 5.40 5.16
CA ILE A 32 -2.26 5.33 3.92
C ILE A 32 -3.25 5.33 2.76
N PHE A 33 -3.02 6.23 1.82
CA PHE A 33 -3.75 6.31 0.56
C PHE A 33 -2.91 5.68 -0.53
N ALA A 34 -3.51 4.81 -1.32
CA ALA A 34 -2.81 4.07 -2.35
C ALA A 34 -3.65 3.87 -3.60
N HIS A 35 -2.97 3.81 -4.74
CA HIS A 35 -3.53 3.22 -5.95
C HIS A 35 -3.38 1.69 -5.90
N GLU A 36 -4.45 0.95 -6.21
CA GLU A 36 -4.43 -0.51 -6.26
C GLU A 36 -3.59 -0.99 -7.46
N LEU A 37 -2.55 -1.78 -7.20
CA LEU A 37 -1.75 -2.40 -8.24
C LEU A 37 -2.18 -3.86 -8.46
N PRO A 38 -2.04 -4.40 -9.68
CA PRO A 38 -2.15 -5.83 -9.88
C PRO A 38 -1.18 -6.57 -8.97
N LEU A 39 -1.66 -7.66 -8.38
CA LEU A 39 -0.84 -8.54 -7.55
C LEU A 39 -0.46 -9.77 -8.37
N GLU A 40 0.79 -9.83 -8.79
CA GLU A 40 1.34 -10.99 -9.47
C GLU A 40 1.75 -12.07 -8.45
N LYS A 41 1.54 -13.33 -8.85
CA LYS A 41 1.94 -14.51 -8.06
C LYS A 41 3.08 -15.30 -8.71
N HIS A 42 3.30 -15.09 -10.01
CA HIS A 42 4.34 -15.72 -10.81
C HIS A 42 4.79 -14.75 -11.91
N PRO A 43 6.09 -14.69 -12.27
CA PRO A 43 7.20 -15.48 -11.73
C PRO A 43 7.68 -15.03 -10.35
N VAL A 44 7.39 -13.79 -9.95
CA VAL A 44 7.72 -13.23 -8.63
C VAL A 44 6.44 -12.72 -7.98
N TYR A 45 6.30 -12.92 -6.68
CA TYR A 45 5.15 -12.45 -5.92
C TYR A 45 5.33 -10.97 -5.56
N GLY A 46 4.39 -10.12 -5.94
CA GLY A 46 4.44 -8.70 -5.60
C GLY A 46 3.55 -7.80 -6.46
N PRO A 47 3.58 -6.48 -6.19
CA PRO A 47 2.93 -5.47 -7.01
C PRO A 47 3.55 -5.46 -8.41
N ALA A 48 2.71 -5.53 -9.44
CA ALA A 48 3.13 -5.40 -10.82
C ALA A 48 2.84 -3.98 -11.34
N GLU A 49 3.72 -3.50 -12.20
CA GLU A 49 3.54 -2.22 -12.85
C GLU A 49 2.39 -2.24 -13.85
N THR A 50 1.72 -1.11 -13.96
CA THR A 50 0.68 -0.92 -14.96
C THR A 50 0.62 0.53 -15.39
N SER A 51 0.47 0.74 -16.69
CA SER A 51 0.21 2.07 -17.27
C SER A 51 -1.26 2.47 -17.17
N ALA A 52 -2.14 1.59 -16.68
CA ALA A 52 -3.56 1.87 -16.54
C ALA A 52 -3.81 2.78 -15.33
N SER A 53 -4.80 3.67 -15.46
CA SER A 53 -5.33 4.38 -14.29
C SER A 53 -5.89 3.36 -13.31
N THR A 54 -5.29 3.30 -12.14
CA THR A 54 -5.67 2.37 -11.08
C THR A 54 -6.45 3.11 -10.02
N PRO A 55 -7.52 2.50 -9.50
CA PRO A 55 -8.39 3.19 -8.58
C PRO A 55 -7.79 3.23 -7.17
N ALA A 56 -8.20 4.22 -6.37
CA ALA A 56 -7.63 4.47 -5.05
C ALA A 56 -8.34 3.67 -3.94
N PHE A 57 -7.64 3.41 -2.84
CA PHE A 57 -8.18 2.86 -1.61
C PHE A 57 -7.39 3.35 -0.40
N ALA A 58 -8.02 3.27 0.77
CA ALA A 58 -7.46 3.69 2.05
C ALA A 58 -7.14 2.49 2.94
N ILE A 59 -6.00 2.55 3.61
CA ILE A 59 -5.49 1.53 4.52
C ILE A 59 -5.20 2.18 5.85
N PHE A 60 -5.80 1.68 6.91
CA PHE A 60 -5.38 2.03 8.26
C PHE A 60 -4.45 0.95 8.82
N TYR A 61 -3.24 1.35 9.20
CA TYR A 61 -2.30 0.50 9.90
C TYR A 61 -2.28 0.88 11.39
N PRO A 62 -2.79 0.01 12.30
CA PRO A 62 -2.89 0.29 13.73
C PRO A 62 -1.55 0.03 14.45
N GLY A 63 -0.50 0.73 14.04
CA GLY A 63 0.84 0.57 14.61
C GLY A 63 1.81 1.61 14.10
N LYS A 64 3.10 1.45 14.45
CA LYS A 64 4.17 2.30 13.95
C LYS A 64 4.80 1.66 12.71
N VAL A 65 5.05 2.48 11.70
CA VAL A 65 5.77 2.14 10.48
C VAL A 65 6.96 3.07 10.39
N ASP A 66 8.09 2.59 9.88
CA ASP A 66 9.23 3.48 9.64
C ASP A 66 8.84 4.59 8.64
N PRO A 67 9.17 5.87 8.90
CA PRO A 67 8.79 6.97 8.01
C PRO A 67 9.23 6.79 6.56
N SER A 68 10.37 6.16 6.30
CA SER A 68 10.87 5.91 4.94
C SER A 68 10.09 4.84 4.19
N ALA A 69 9.38 3.94 4.89
CA ALA A 69 8.44 3.01 4.26
C ALA A 69 7.11 3.70 3.87
N LEU A 70 6.80 4.87 4.43
CA LEU A 70 5.59 5.64 4.15
C LEU A 70 5.75 6.66 3.02
N TRP A 71 6.88 6.67 2.33
CA TRP A 71 7.12 7.64 1.25
C TRP A 71 6.22 7.41 0.04
N TYR A 72 5.87 8.52 -0.61
CA TYR A 72 5.18 8.53 -1.88
C TYR A 72 5.89 7.61 -2.88
N GLY A 73 5.12 6.81 -3.63
CA GLY A 73 5.63 5.92 -4.66
C GLY A 73 6.24 4.61 -4.14
N ASN A 74 6.34 4.41 -2.82
CA ASN A 74 6.64 3.09 -2.26
C ASN A 74 5.53 2.10 -2.62
N LYS A 75 5.95 0.89 -2.96
CA LYS A 75 5.05 -0.21 -3.35
C LYS A 75 4.90 -1.17 -2.18
N PHE A 76 3.74 -1.80 -2.08
CA PHE A 76 3.49 -2.72 -0.98
C PHE A 76 2.52 -3.83 -1.36
N VAL A 77 2.56 -4.90 -0.58
CA VAL A 77 1.48 -5.89 -0.47
C VAL A 77 0.95 -5.83 0.96
N VAL A 78 -0.38 -5.92 1.10
CA VAL A 78 -1.05 -5.88 2.39
C VAL A 78 -2.05 -7.02 2.52
N ILE A 79 -2.07 -7.65 3.69
CA ILE A 79 -3.15 -8.51 4.16
C ILE A 79 -3.98 -7.67 5.13
N ALA A 80 -5.25 -7.49 4.83
CA ALA A 80 -6.11 -6.55 5.56
C ALA A 80 -7.53 -7.08 5.75
N LEU A 81 -8.22 -6.58 6.76
CA LEU A 81 -9.66 -6.77 6.95
C LEU A 81 -10.41 -5.65 6.23
N ALA A 82 -11.22 -5.98 5.23
CA ALA A 82 -12.01 -4.99 4.53
C ALA A 82 -13.19 -4.50 5.38
N GLN A 83 -13.46 -3.20 5.34
CA GLN A 83 -14.51 -2.51 6.12
C GLN A 83 -15.60 -1.90 5.22
N GLY A 84 -15.61 -2.22 3.92
CA GLY A 84 -16.48 -1.57 2.93
C GLY A 84 -15.93 -0.21 2.50
N ARG A 85 -16.83 0.75 2.20
CA ARG A 85 -16.45 2.14 1.93
C ARG A 85 -16.56 3.02 3.17
N GLN A 86 -15.55 3.84 3.42
CA GLN A 86 -15.57 4.86 4.49
C GLN A 86 -15.25 6.24 3.93
N THR A 87 -15.72 7.27 4.62
CA THR A 87 -15.29 8.64 4.36
C THR A 87 -13.97 8.88 5.06
N VAL A 88 -12.94 9.20 4.31
CA VAL A 88 -11.58 9.48 4.75
C VAL A 88 -11.19 10.86 4.25
N ALA A 89 -10.55 11.67 5.10
CA ALA A 89 -10.02 12.95 4.66
C ALA A 89 -8.67 12.72 3.98
N VAL A 90 -8.43 13.36 2.83
CA VAL A 90 -7.13 13.45 2.18
C VAL A 90 -6.85 14.94 2.01
N ASP A 91 -5.80 15.44 2.64
CA ASP A 91 -5.48 16.87 2.67
C ASP A 91 -6.68 17.74 3.12
N GLY A 92 -7.47 17.21 4.05
CA GLY A 92 -8.68 17.85 4.58
C GLY A 92 -9.92 17.76 3.67
N ILE A 93 -9.82 17.16 2.49
CA ILE A 93 -10.95 16.94 1.57
C ILE A 93 -11.57 15.56 1.85
N PRO A 94 -12.88 15.43 2.09
CA PRO A 94 -13.51 14.15 2.35
C PRO A 94 -13.68 13.34 1.05
N HIS A 95 -13.08 12.14 1.01
CA HIS A 95 -13.21 11.15 -0.06
C HIS A 95 -13.92 9.90 0.45
N ARG A 96 -14.74 9.27 -0.40
CA ARG A 96 -15.42 8.01 -0.05
C ARG A 96 -14.75 6.85 -0.75
N GLU A 97 -13.79 6.24 -0.08
CA GLU A 97 -12.92 5.21 -0.67
C GLU A 97 -13.18 3.83 -0.04
N PRO A 98 -12.87 2.73 -0.76
CA PRO A 98 -12.70 1.43 -0.14
C PRO A 98 -11.70 1.53 1.02
N TYR A 99 -12.06 0.95 2.16
CA TYR A 99 -11.28 1.06 3.39
C TYR A 99 -10.94 -0.32 3.93
N VAL A 100 -9.69 -0.50 4.34
CA VAL A 100 -9.19 -1.74 4.93
C VAL A 100 -8.35 -1.45 6.18
N VAL A 101 -8.40 -2.36 7.15
CA VAL A 101 -7.52 -2.33 8.33
C VAL A 101 -6.42 -3.37 8.14
N ALA A 102 -5.17 -2.91 8.03
CA ALA A 102 -4.02 -3.77 7.77
C ALA A 102 -3.72 -4.67 8.97
N ARG A 103 -3.45 -5.95 8.69
CA ARG A 103 -2.87 -6.91 9.63
C ARG A 103 -1.37 -7.03 9.43
N CYS A 104 -0.94 -7.21 8.18
CA CYS A 104 0.46 -7.23 7.80
C CYS A 104 0.63 -6.50 6.48
N MET A 105 1.71 -5.75 6.35
CA MET A 105 2.10 -5.01 5.16
C MET A 105 3.59 -5.24 4.90
N HIS A 106 3.93 -5.64 3.69
CA HIS A 106 5.31 -5.67 3.23
C HIS A 106 5.54 -4.54 2.24
N VAL A 107 6.57 -3.74 2.46
CA VAL A 107 6.84 -2.50 1.71
C VAL A 107 8.20 -2.58 1.04
N TRP A 108 8.24 -2.22 -0.24
CA TRP A 108 9.45 -1.93 -0.99
C TRP A 108 9.65 -0.41 -1.06
N LYS A 109 10.81 0.08 -0.62
CA LYS A 109 11.13 1.52 -0.57
C LYS A 109 11.54 2.07 -1.95
N THR A 110 10.62 1.97 -2.92
CA THR A 110 10.83 2.36 -4.32
C THR A 110 10.83 3.87 -4.57
N GLY A 111 10.23 4.67 -3.68
CA GLY A 111 10.24 6.14 -3.70
C GLY A 111 9.65 6.79 -4.97
N GLY A 112 8.95 6.04 -5.83
CA GLY A 112 8.42 6.50 -7.11
C GLY A 112 9.46 6.59 -8.24
N TYR A 113 10.73 6.26 -7.98
CA TYR A 113 11.81 6.33 -8.96
C TYR A 113 12.27 4.95 -9.44
N TYR A 114 12.06 3.92 -8.61
CA TYR A 114 12.55 2.58 -8.87
C TYR A 114 11.43 1.56 -9.01
N GLU A 115 11.72 0.55 -9.81
CA GLU A 115 11.00 -0.70 -9.85
C GLU A 115 11.51 -1.68 -8.80
N ILE A 116 10.66 -2.61 -8.35
CA ILE A 116 11.04 -3.59 -7.32
C ILE A 116 12.24 -4.43 -7.78
N ALA A 117 12.36 -4.68 -9.08
CA ALA A 117 13.46 -5.43 -9.68
C ALA A 117 14.72 -4.58 -9.93
N ASP A 118 14.67 -3.28 -9.69
CA ASP A 118 15.82 -2.41 -9.92
C ASP A 118 16.89 -2.63 -8.86
N PHE A 119 18.13 -2.52 -9.31
CA PHE A 119 19.30 -2.40 -8.46
C PHE A 119 19.92 -1.05 -8.77
N PRO A 120 19.70 -0.01 -7.96
CA PRO A 120 20.33 1.27 -8.21
C PRO A 120 21.86 1.16 -7.97
N HIS A 121 22.62 2.04 -8.61
CA HIS A 121 24.07 2.02 -8.59
C HIS A 121 24.64 3.22 -7.83
N THR A 122 25.53 2.98 -6.88
CA THR A 122 26.34 4.00 -6.19
C THR A 122 27.81 3.88 -6.59
N SER A 123 28.69 4.69 -6.01
CA SER A 123 30.14 4.53 -6.19
C SER A 123 30.65 3.14 -5.78
N ASP A 124 29.92 2.47 -4.89
CA ASP A 124 30.32 1.19 -4.28
C ASP A 124 29.68 -0.02 -5.00
N GLY A 125 28.93 0.23 -6.07
CA GLY A 125 28.30 -0.78 -6.93
C GLY A 125 26.77 -0.76 -6.88
N TYR A 126 26.19 -1.88 -7.33
CA TYR A 126 24.75 -2.09 -7.32
C TYR A 126 24.27 -2.53 -5.93
N TYR A 127 23.16 -1.97 -5.45
CA TYR A 127 22.55 -2.35 -4.17
C TYR A 127 21.09 -2.78 -4.35
N PRO A 128 20.60 -3.72 -3.53
CA PRO A 128 19.18 -4.07 -3.52
C PRO A 128 18.37 -2.96 -2.85
N LEU A 129 17.15 -2.72 -3.34
CA LEU A 129 16.23 -1.82 -2.66
C LEU A 129 15.90 -2.32 -1.26
N GLU A 130 15.83 -1.39 -0.32
CA GLU A 130 15.41 -1.70 1.04
C GLU A 130 13.92 -2.06 1.06
N GLN A 131 13.58 -3.08 1.86
CA GLN A 131 12.22 -3.57 2.02
C GLN A 131 12.01 -4.05 3.47
N GLU A 132 10.79 -3.90 3.98
CA GLU A 132 10.47 -4.24 5.36
C GLU A 132 9.04 -4.75 5.51
N THR A 133 8.81 -5.64 6.48
CA THR A 133 7.48 -6.18 6.83
C THR A 133 7.03 -5.64 8.18
N TYR A 134 5.82 -5.09 8.21
CA TYR A 134 5.15 -4.59 9.41
C TYR A 134 3.90 -5.43 9.66
N CYS A 135 3.80 -6.04 10.83
CA CYS A 135 2.60 -6.76 11.26
C CYS A 135 2.06 -6.18 12.56
N ALA A 136 0.77 -5.85 12.56
CA ALA A 136 0.02 -5.51 13.76
C ALA A 136 -0.30 -6.81 14.51
N ASN A 137 0.13 -6.89 15.77
CA ASN A 137 -0.19 -7.99 16.68
C ASN A 137 -1.60 -7.87 17.25
#